data_AF-X1S1L0-F1
#
_entry.id   AF-X1S1L0-F1
#
_cell.length_a   1.000
_cell.length_b   1.000
_cell.length_c   1.000
_cell.angle_alpha   90.00
_cell.angle_beta   90.00
_cell.angle_gamma   90.00
#
_symmetry.space_group_name_H-M   'P 1'
#
loop_
_entity.id
_entity.type
_entity.pdbx_description
1 polymer ?
#
loop_
_entity_poly.entity_id
_entity_poly.type
_entity_poly.pdbx_seq_one_letter_code
_entity_poly.pdbx_strand_id
1 'polypeptide(L)'
;MVKSRTSKELKRKQAVRTPNRIELIVCEGSRTEPAYFESLIQNFRLHAIRVHVMASDDSEPINVVELAIAKKEKGVAPGLPYSQIWCVIDVEVPPHKTLGDAWNKAASVNNLELILTNPSFEYWFLLHFAKVVTPFHSNTDIQRELKKFHPTYKKTRK
;
A
#
# COMPACT_ATOMS: atom_id res chain seq x y z
N MET A 1 -22.19 55.24 -7.09
CA MET A 1 -21.37 55.43 -5.88
C MET A 1 -20.70 54.10 -5.55
N VAL A 2 -19.42 53.94 -5.87
CA VAL A 2 -18.67 52.68 -5.67
C VAL A 2 -18.21 52.62 -4.21
N LYS A 3 -18.70 51.64 -3.45
CA LYS A 3 -18.30 51.44 -2.05
C LYS A 3 -16.85 50.93 -2.00
N SER A 4 -15.98 51.69 -1.35
CA SER A 4 -14.61 51.27 -1.03
C SER A 4 -14.64 50.14 0.00
N ARG A 5 -13.90 49.05 -0.26
CA ARG A 5 -13.73 47.93 0.68
C ARG A 5 -13.01 48.40 1.94
N THR A 6 -13.42 47.88 3.09
CA THR A 6 -12.84 48.22 4.40
C THR A 6 -11.56 47.40 4.66
N SER A 7 -10.65 47.89 5.53
CA SER A 7 -9.36 47.22 5.78
C SER A 7 -9.48 45.78 6.31
N LYS A 8 -10.62 45.44 6.95
CA LYS A 8 -10.98 44.06 7.34
C LYS A 8 -11.22 43.14 6.15
N GLU A 9 -11.77 43.66 5.05
CA GLU A 9 -12.04 42.90 3.80
C GLU A 9 -10.78 42.74 2.94
N LEU A 10 -9.77 43.60 3.14
CA LEU A 10 -8.47 43.53 2.49
C LEU A 10 -7.49 42.57 3.21
N LYS A 11 -7.88 41.98 4.35
CA LYS A 11 -7.07 40.94 4.97
C LYS A 11 -7.02 39.72 4.05
N ARG A 12 -5.82 39.44 3.51
CA ARG A 12 -5.52 38.23 2.74
C ARG A 12 -5.97 37.02 3.55
N LYS A 13 -6.98 36.28 3.04
CA LYS A 13 -7.32 34.96 3.58
C LYS A 13 -6.03 34.15 3.60
N GLN A 14 -5.65 33.70 4.79
CA GLN A 14 -4.49 32.83 4.94
C GLN A 14 -4.72 31.61 4.06
N ALA A 15 -3.76 31.29 3.19
CA ALA A 15 -3.90 30.13 2.32
C ALA A 15 -3.99 28.90 3.22
N VAL A 16 -5.18 28.33 3.34
CA VAL A 16 -5.39 27.05 4.01
C VAL A 16 -4.81 26.02 3.06
N ARG A 17 -3.55 25.62 3.29
CA ARG A 17 -2.99 24.44 2.65
C ARG A 17 -3.77 23.26 3.19
N THR A 18 -4.59 22.64 2.35
CA THR A 18 -5.14 21.31 2.65
C THR A 18 -3.96 20.42 3.01
N PRO A 19 -3.97 19.70 4.15
CA PRO A 19 -2.92 18.75 4.45
C PRO A 19 -2.78 17.81 3.26
N ASN A 20 -1.54 17.54 2.83
CA ASN A 20 -1.31 16.55 1.78
C ASN A 20 -1.98 15.25 2.24
N ARG A 21 -2.82 14.67 1.37
CA ARG A 21 -3.44 13.36 1.58
C ARG A 21 -2.34 12.37 1.98
N ILE A 22 -2.47 11.73 3.15
CA ILE A 22 -1.47 10.77 3.65
C ILE A 22 -2.08 9.38 3.61
N GLU A 23 -1.48 8.49 2.84
CA GLU A 23 -1.90 7.09 2.74
C GLU A 23 -0.89 6.17 3.41
N LEU A 24 -1.35 5.00 3.84
CA LEU A 24 -0.52 3.94 4.38
C LEU A 24 -0.68 2.69 3.54
N ILE A 25 0.44 2.06 3.20
CA ILE A 25 0.51 0.71 2.66
C ILE A 25 1.13 -0.19 3.74
N VAL A 26 0.42 -1.25 4.12
CA VAL A 26 0.87 -2.28 5.05
C VAL A 26 1.06 -3.57 4.27
N CYS A 27 2.30 -3.96 4.08
CA CYS A 27 2.70 -5.16 3.36
C CYS A 27 2.73 -6.38 4.28
N GLU A 28 2.31 -7.53 3.76
CA GLU A 28 2.55 -8.81 4.41
C GLU A 28 4.05 -9.11 4.43
N GLY A 29 4.74 -9.00 3.29
CA GLY A 29 6.18 -9.21 3.16
C GLY A 29 7.03 -8.08 3.74
N SER A 30 8.16 -8.42 4.37
CA SER A 30 9.02 -7.44 5.08
C SER A 30 10.06 -6.73 4.21
N ARG A 31 10.22 -7.14 2.94
CA ARG A 31 11.30 -6.62 2.08
C ARG A 31 10.87 -6.31 0.66
N THR A 32 10.43 -7.32 -0.08
CA THR A 32 10.17 -7.18 -1.53
C THR A 32 9.08 -6.16 -1.81
N GLU A 33 7.94 -6.29 -1.14
CA GLU A 33 6.78 -5.43 -1.36
C GLU A 33 7.05 -4.00 -0.89
N PRO A 34 7.57 -3.75 0.34
CA PRO A 34 7.89 -2.40 0.75
C PRO A 34 8.88 -1.71 -0.19
N ALA A 35 9.98 -2.39 -0.55
CA ALA A 35 10.98 -1.83 -1.45
C ALA A 35 10.42 -1.54 -2.84
N TYR A 36 9.51 -2.38 -3.34
CA TYR A 36 8.82 -2.16 -4.60
C TYR A 36 7.97 -0.88 -4.56
N PHE A 37 7.10 -0.74 -3.55
CA PHE A 37 6.24 0.44 -3.43
C PHE A 37 7.04 1.72 -3.18
N GLU A 38 8.06 1.66 -2.33
CA GLU A 38 8.97 2.80 -2.10
C GLU A 38 9.66 3.24 -3.40
N SER A 39 10.13 2.28 -4.21
CA SER A 39 10.73 2.57 -5.51
C SER A 39 9.73 3.22 -6.46
N LEU A 40 8.48 2.75 -6.51
CA LEU A 40 7.42 3.37 -7.31
C LEU A 40 7.11 4.79 -6.85
N ILE A 41 6.99 5.01 -5.53
CA ILE A 41 6.72 6.34 -4.97
C ILE A 41 7.82 7.33 -5.38
N GLN A 42 9.09 6.91 -5.32
CA GLN A 42 10.22 7.73 -5.75
C GLN A 42 10.20 8.00 -7.26
N ASN A 43 9.91 6.97 -8.07
CA ASN A 43 9.88 7.07 -9.53
C ASN A 43 8.74 7.98 -10.04
N PHE A 44 7.54 7.86 -9.48
CA PHE A 44 6.38 8.64 -9.91
C PHE A 44 6.34 10.07 -9.35
N ARG A 45 7.20 10.41 -8.39
CA ARG A 45 7.27 11.75 -7.76
C ARG A 45 5.89 12.25 -7.36
N LEU A 46 5.17 11.46 -6.57
CA LEU A 46 3.79 11.77 -6.16
C LEU A 46 3.74 13.07 -5.33
N HIS A 47 3.53 14.21 -5.98
CA HIS A 47 3.55 15.53 -5.32
C HIS A 47 2.27 15.85 -4.55
N ALA A 48 1.15 15.18 -4.89
CA ALA A 48 -0.16 15.43 -4.30
C ALA A 48 -0.48 14.54 -3.09
N ILE A 49 0.23 13.43 -2.93
CA ILE A 49 -0.05 12.40 -1.93
C ILE A 49 1.25 12.02 -1.25
N ARG A 50 1.25 11.94 0.08
CA ARG A 50 2.32 11.34 0.86
C ARG A 50 1.95 9.89 1.15
N VAL A 51 2.80 8.95 0.79
CA VAL A 51 2.55 7.52 1.03
C VAL A 51 3.57 7.01 2.04
N HIS A 52 3.09 6.43 3.13
CA HIS A 52 3.91 5.65 4.05
C HIS A 52 3.79 4.18 3.69
N VAL A 53 4.92 3.46 3.72
CA VAL A 53 4.96 2.03 3.47
C VAL A 53 5.57 1.38 4.70
N MET A 54 4.99 0.28 5.14
CA MET A 54 5.53 -0.53 6.21
C MET A 54 5.18 -1.99 6.01
N ALA A 55 5.84 -2.87 6.75
CA ALA A 55 5.53 -4.28 6.78
C ALA A 55 4.99 -4.70 8.14
N SER A 56 4.21 -5.78 8.14
CA SER A 56 3.86 -6.51 9.35
C SER A 56 5.00 -7.47 9.74
N ASP A 57 5.31 -7.50 11.04
CA ASP A 57 6.23 -8.49 11.60
C ASP A 57 5.63 -9.91 11.55
N ASP A 58 4.30 -10.00 11.62
CA ASP A 58 3.53 -11.24 11.48
C ASP A 58 2.81 -11.27 10.12
N SER A 59 3.11 -12.28 9.30
CA SER A 59 2.60 -12.41 7.92
C SER A 59 1.20 -13.01 7.81
N GLU A 60 0.54 -13.42 8.90
CA GLU A 60 -0.84 -13.89 8.73
C GLU A 60 -1.74 -12.73 8.27
N PRO A 61 -2.57 -12.92 7.22
CA PRO A 61 -3.44 -11.88 6.67
C PRO A 61 -4.23 -11.08 7.72
N ILE A 62 -4.76 -11.76 8.74
CA ILE A 62 -5.53 -11.11 9.80
C ILE A 62 -4.66 -10.14 10.63
N ASN A 63 -3.41 -10.50 10.89
CA ASN A 63 -2.48 -9.70 11.68
C ASN A 63 -2.03 -8.45 10.89
N VAL A 64 -1.89 -8.55 9.57
CA VAL A 64 -1.66 -7.39 8.70
C VAL A 64 -2.82 -6.39 8.82
N VAL A 65 -4.07 -6.88 8.80
CA VAL A 65 -5.27 -6.04 8.94
C VAL A 65 -5.38 -5.44 10.35
N GLU A 66 -5.08 -6.20 11.39
CA GLU A 66 -5.08 -5.69 12.77
C GLU A 66 -4.04 -4.59 12.98
N LEU A 67 -2.84 -4.78 12.44
CA LEU A 67 -1.81 -3.75 12.44
C LEU A 67 -2.28 -2.49 11.70
N ALA A 68 -2.91 -2.64 10.54
CA ALA A 68 -3.46 -1.53 9.78
C ALA A 68 -4.53 -0.75 10.57
N ILE A 69 -5.41 -1.45 11.29
CA ILE A 69 -6.43 -0.83 12.17
C ILE A 69 -5.75 -0.07 13.31
N ALA A 70 -4.77 -0.67 13.99
CA ALA A 70 -4.03 0.01 15.06
C ALA A 70 -3.32 1.27 14.56
N LYS A 71 -2.77 1.24 13.33
CA LYS A 71 -2.16 2.42 12.69
C LYS A 71 -3.19 3.48 12.30
N LYS A 72 -4.39 3.06 11.90
CA LYS A 72 -5.51 3.95 11.62
C LYS A 72 -5.91 4.77 12.85
N GLU A 73 -6.10 4.09 13.98
CA GLU A 73 -6.50 4.69 15.25
C GLU A 73 -5.44 5.65 15.79
N LYS A 74 -4.16 5.27 15.67
CA LYS A 74 -3.03 6.12 16.06
C LYS A 74 -2.86 7.35 15.15
N GLY A 75 -3.14 7.20 13.87
CA GLY A 75 -2.85 8.22 12.85
C GLY A 75 -1.34 8.44 12.64
N VAL A 76 -1.01 9.47 11.87
CA VAL A 76 0.36 9.90 11.60
C VAL A 76 0.93 10.67 12.80
N ALA A 77 0.10 11.54 13.38
CA ALA A 77 0.36 12.35 14.55
C ALA A 77 -0.98 12.74 15.21
N PRO A 78 -1.00 13.30 16.44
CA PRO A 78 -2.23 13.77 17.06
C PRO A 78 -3.02 14.73 16.15
N GLY A 79 -4.27 14.38 15.84
CA GLY A 79 -5.14 15.15 14.94
C GLY A 79 -4.83 15.01 13.44
N LEU A 80 -3.89 14.12 13.06
CA LEU A 80 -3.50 13.88 11.67
C LEU A 80 -3.71 12.40 11.29
N PRO A 81 -4.91 12.02 10.81
CA PRO A 81 -5.22 10.65 10.43
C PRO A 81 -4.64 10.27 9.07
N TYR A 82 -4.55 8.97 8.79
CA TYR A 82 -4.39 8.47 7.44
C TYR A 82 -5.70 8.65 6.66
N SER A 83 -5.59 9.12 5.42
CA SER A 83 -6.73 9.29 4.50
C SER A 83 -7.24 7.95 3.99
N GLN A 84 -6.33 7.03 3.68
CA GLN A 84 -6.61 5.67 3.21
C GLN A 84 -5.52 4.72 3.70
N ILE A 85 -5.89 3.48 3.99
CA ILE A 85 -4.95 2.42 4.33
C ILE A 85 -5.17 1.24 3.38
N TRP A 86 -4.08 0.70 2.85
CA TRP A 86 -4.04 -0.44 1.95
C TRP A 86 -3.27 -1.57 2.59
N CYS A 87 -3.87 -2.75 2.72
CA CYS A 87 -3.16 -3.96 3.14
C CYS A 87 -2.84 -4.81 1.91
N VAL A 88 -1.56 -5.07 1.66
CA VAL A 88 -1.12 -5.92 0.55
C VAL A 88 -0.85 -7.31 1.10
N ILE A 89 -1.56 -8.31 0.57
CA ILE A 89 -1.59 -9.67 1.10
C ILE A 89 -1.40 -10.65 -0.05
N ASP A 90 -0.43 -11.54 0.08
CA ASP A 90 -0.25 -12.64 -0.86
C ASP A 90 -1.35 -13.68 -0.65
N VAL A 91 -1.99 -14.12 -1.73
CA VAL A 91 -3.02 -15.16 -1.61
C VAL A 91 -2.37 -16.48 -1.23
N GLU A 92 -1.20 -16.78 -1.81
CA GLU A 92 -0.50 -18.07 -1.75
C GLU A 92 -1.37 -19.26 -2.21
N VAL A 93 -0.74 -20.39 -2.50
CA VAL A 93 -1.42 -21.64 -2.88
C VAL A 93 -0.88 -22.81 -2.04
N PRO A 94 -1.69 -23.43 -1.16
CA PRO A 94 -3.09 -23.10 -0.86
C PRO A 94 -3.24 -21.75 -0.12
N PRO A 95 -4.41 -21.11 -0.17
CA PRO A 95 -4.62 -19.83 0.51
C PRO A 95 -4.47 -19.90 2.03
N HIS A 96 -4.05 -18.79 2.62
CA HIS A 96 -4.02 -18.63 4.08
C HIS A 96 -5.40 -18.87 4.70
N LYS A 97 -5.43 -19.58 5.83
CA LYS A 97 -6.67 -19.88 6.57
C LYS A 97 -7.39 -18.61 7.02
N THR A 98 -6.64 -17.56 7.34
CA THR A 98 -7.14 -16.31 7.91
C THR A 98 -7.48 -15.26 6.84
N LEU A 99 -7.33 -15.56 5.54
CA LEU A 99 -7.58 -14.61 4.47
C LEU A 99 -9.05 -14.13 4.42
N GLY A 100 -9.99 -15.06 4.64
CA GLY A 100 -11.42 -14.72 4.68
C GLY A 100 -11.77 -13.80 5.86
N ASP A 101 -11.19 -14.06 7.03
CA ASP A 101 -11.38 -13.24 8.22
C ASP A 101 -10.77 -11.84 8.03
N ALA A 102 -9.57 -11.78 7.44
CA ALA A 102 -8.91 -10.53 7.08
C ALA A 102 -9.76 -9.69 6.13
N TRP A 103 -10.36 -10.31 5.10
CA TRP A 103 -11.25 -9.66 4.14
C TRP A 103 -12.47 -9.05 4.84
N ASN A 104 -13.18 -9.86 5.63
CA ASN A 104 -14.38 -9.42 6.34
C ASN A 104 -14.07 -8.28 7.32
N LYS A 105 -12.96 -8.41 8.07
CA LYS A 105 -12.51 -7.39 9.02
C LYS A 105 -12.14 -6.08 8.30
N ALA A 106 -11.39 -6.15 7.21
CA ALA A 106 -11.04 -4.98 6.41
C ALA A 106 -12.30 -4.27 5.87
N ALA A 107 -13.24 -5.02 5.31
CA ALA A 107 -14.49 -4.49 4.77
C ALA A 107 -15.37 -3.76 5.82
N SER A 108 -15.22 -4.12 7.10
CA SER A 108 -15.93 -3.44 8.20
C SER A 108 -15.32 -2.09 8.60
N VAL A 109 -14.14 -1.75 8.10
CA VAL A 109 -13.39 -0.56 8.51
C VAL A 109 -13.36 0.46 7.36
N ASN A 110 -14.01 1.61 7.56
CA ASN A 110 -14.04 2.66 6.55
C ASN A 110 -12.62 3.12 6.17
N ASN A 111 -12.32 3.37 4.90
CA ASN A 111 -11.00 3.78 4.40
C ASN A 111 -9.86 2.80 4.74
N LEU A 112 -10.15 1.50 4.71
CA LEU A 112 -9.15 0.43 4.77
C LEU A 112 -9.55 -0.62 3.72
N GLU A 113 -8.63 -0.97 2.83
CA GLU A 113 -8.89 -1.90 1.73
C GLU A 113 -7.76 -2.94 1.58
N LEU A 114 -8.13 -4.13 1.11
CA LEU A 114 -7.16 -5.18 0.78
C LEU A 114 -6.77 -5.10 -0.70
N ILE A 115 -5.48 -5.30 -0.96
CA ILE A 115 -4.91 -5.55 -2.27
C ILE A 115 -4.36 -6.97 -2.23
N LEU A 116 -4.97 -7.87 -3.01
CA LEU A 116 -4.54 -9.25 -3.09
C LEU A 116 -3.56 -9.46 -4.24
N THR A 117 -2.36 -9.93 -3.92
CA THR A 117 -1.36 -10.35 -4.89
C THR A 117 -1.53 -11.84 -5.18
N ASN A 118 -2.23 -12.14 -6.28
CA ASN A 118 -2.67 -13.49 -6.62
C ASN A 118 -1.95 -14.03 -7.87
N PRO A 119 -1.27 -15.19 -7.81
CA PRO A 119 -1.10 -16.05 -6.64
C PRO A 119 -0.07 -15.56 -5.63
N SER A 120 0.87 -14.69 -6.04
CA SER A 120 1.87 -14.10 -5.16
C SER A 120 2.40 -12.78 -5.72
N PHE A 121 3.16 -12.07 -4.90
CA PHE A 121 3.80 -10.81 -5.29
C PHE A 121 4.79 -10.98 -6.44
N GLU A 122 5.50 -12.11 -6.52
CA GLU A 122 6.43 -12.36 -7.63
C GLU A 122 5.71 -12.45 -8.97
N TYR A 123 4.51 -13.00 -8.98
CA TYR A 123 3.70 -13.06 -10.20
C TYR A 123 3.27 -11.66 -10.60
N TRP A 124 2.76 -10.88 -9.65
CA TRP A 124 2.42 -9.48 -9.89
C TRP A 124 3.62 -8.71 -10.45
N PHE A 125 4.80 -8.87 -9.84
CA PHE A 125 6.01 -8.19 -10.28
C PHE A 125 6.47 -8.63 -11.68
N LEU A 126 6.38 -9.93 -12.01
CA LEU A 126 6.69 -10.45 -13.34
C LEU A 126 5.84 -9.80 -14.44
N LEU A 127 4.57 -9.50 -14.16
CA LEU A 127 3.65 -8.88 -15.12
C LEU A 127 4.06 -7.46 -15.55
N HIS A 128 4.96 -6.80 -14.82
CA HIS A 128 5.54 -5.52 -15.25
C HIS A 128 6.53 -5.65 -16.40
N PHE A 129 7.10 -6.85 -16.61
CA PHE A 129 8.14 -7.09 -17.62
C PHE A 129 7.62 -7.88 -18.81
N ALA A 130 6.70 -8.80 -18.59
CA ALA A 130 6.23 -9.70 -19.62
C ALA A 130 4.74 -10.02 -19.48
N LYS A 131 4.06 -10.08 -20.63
CA LYS A 131 2.75 -10.73 -20.71
C LYS A 131 2.96 -12.24 -20.58
N VAL A 132 2.52 -12.80 -19.47
CA VAL A 132 2.55 -14.25 -19.26
C VAL A 132 1.22 -14.85 -19.73
N VAL A 133 1.31 -15.82 -20.64
CA VAL A 133 0.16 -16.62 -21.12
C VAL A 133 0.28 -18.09 -20.77
N THR A 134 1.45 -18.51 -20.29
CA THR A 134 1.73 -19.89 -19.85
C THR A 134 1.33 -20.07 -18.38
N PRO A 135 0.66 -21.17 -18.02
CA PRO A 135 0.35 -21.45 -16.63
C PRO A 135 1.64 -21.73 -15.84
N PHE A 136 1.69 -21.27 -14.59
CA PHE A 136 2.71 -21.67 -13.63
C PHE A 136 2.14 -22.70 -12.67
N HIS A 137 2.92 -23.73 -12.35
CA HIS A 137 2.52 -24.78 -11.42
C HIS A 137 2.98 -24.51 -9.98
N SER A 138 3.90 -23.56 -9.80
CA SER A 138 4.47 -23.22 -8.51
C SER A 138 5.05 -21.80 -8.47
N ASN A 139 5.21 -21.25 -7.26
CA ASN A 139 5.90 -19.97 -7.05
C ASN A 139 7.38 -20.05 -7.52
N THR A 140 8.01 -21.22 -7.46
CA THR A 140 9.39 -21.38 -7.94
C THR A 140 9.52 -21.22 -9.46
N ASP A 141 8.49 -21.61 -10.23
CA ASP A 141 8.46 -21.38 -11.68
C ASP A 141 8.32 -19.89 -12.00
N ILE A 142 7.47 -19.17 -11.27
CA ILE A 142 7.32 -17.71 -11.37
C ILE A 142 8.65 -17.01 -11.08
N GLN A 143 9.33 -17.40 -10.00
CA GLN A 143 10.64 -16.84 -9.64
C GLN A 143 11.70 -17.12 -10.70
N ARG A 144 11.68 -18.31 -11.33
CA ARG A 144 12.61 -18.65 -12.41
C ARG A 144 12.40 -17.73 -13.61
N GLU A 145 11.14 -17.46 -13.97
CA GLU A 145 10.80 -16.55 -15.06
C GLU A 145 11.18 -15.10 -14.73
N LEU A 146 10.83 -14.64 -13.52
CA LEU A 146 11.18 -13.29 -13.04
C LEU A 146 12.70 -13.05 -13.07
N LYS A 147 13.51 -14.04 -12.70
CA LYS A 147 14.98 -13.93 -12.74
C LYS A 147 15.56 -13.75 -14.15
N LYS A 148 14.82 -14.06 -15.22
CA LYS A 148 15.27 -13.73 -16.59
C LYS A 148 15.27 -12.23 -16.84
N PHE A 149 14.35 -11.50 -16.22
CA PHE A 149 14.23 -10.03 -16.32
C PHE A 149 14.94 -9.30 -15.18
N HIS A 150 15.03 -9.92 -14.01
CA HIS A 150 15.69 -9.39 -12.82
C HIS A 150 16.65 -10.44 -12.21
N PRO A 151 17.84 -10.66 -12.80
CA PRO A 151 18.76 -11.74 -12.41
C PRO A 151 19.23 -11.69 -10.95
N THR A 152 19.29 -10.49 -10.37
CA THR A 152 19.67 -10.25 -8.97
C THR A 152 18.51 -10.43 -7.99
N TYR A 153 17.32 -10.82 -8.47
CA TYR A 153 16.15 -11.01 -7.62
C TYR A 153 16.40 -12.13 -6.61
N LYS A 154 16.24 -11.80 -5.33
CA LYS A 154 16.32 -12.74 -4.22
C LYS A 154 15.04 -12.65 -3.41
N LYS A 155 14.22 -13.70 -3.45
CA LYS A 155 13.13 -13.86 -2.48
C LYS A 155 13.79 -14.00 -1.12
N THR A 156 13.64 -12.98 -0.27
CA THR A 156 14.05 -13.11 1.13
C THR A 156 12.96 -13.91 1.81
N ARG A 157 13.27 -15.12 2.28
CA ARG A 157 12.38 -15.84 3.19
C ARG A 157 12.44 -15.12 4.55
N LYS A 158 11.27 -14.87 5.14
CA LYS A 158 11.16 -14.43 6.52
C LYS A 158 11.77 -15.47 7.46
#